data_AF-A0A9D8RAL8-F1
#
_entry.id   AF-A0A9D8RAL8-F1
#
_cell.length_a   1.000
_cell.length_b   1.000
_cell.length_c   1.000
_cell.angle_alpha   90.00
_cell.angle_beta   90.00
_cell.angle_gamma   90.00
#
_symmetry.space_group_name_H-M   'P 1'
#
loop_
_entity.id
_entity.type
_entity.pdbx_description
1 polymer ?
#
loop_
_entity_poly.entity_id
_entity_poly.type
_entity_poly.pdbx_seq_one_letter_code
_entity_poly.pdbx_strand_id
1 'polypeptide(L)'
;MKSNHEKGKTVVLLSKNIVVLLFLVMLCACGNTCKNTNGEGATQTDSTTSALPLDLLYQAGLPRTAKLADSNDSLSVFLNNDKKAKYDEEAYITSVYVFDNKTKKLKKLLTTTEPEEMRWYKPTSEDAVKCSLSDIHAIYKASLFPFAQKLMLCGCFDQRNVFSYIVDLNDKSAMLLPTNQDNVGFTLEEGYPIMLSYEYNNAVDKDGDPVGGRHTVLSVFDENGGFIKSLDLESKK
;
A
#
# COMPACT_ATOMS: atom_id res chain seq x y z
N MET A 1 50.93 -41.71 2.83
CA MET A 1 51.47 -40.75 3.81
C MET A 1 51.00 -39.35 3.43
N LYS A 2 50.70 -38.55 4.47
CA LYS A 2 49.99 -37.28 4.48
C LYS A 2 50.54 -36.22 3.50
N SER A 3 49.63 -35.41 2.95
CA SER A 3 49.88 -33.99 2.71
C SER A 3 48.60 -33.22 3.03
N ASN A 4 48.62 -32.53 4.16
CA ASN A 4 47.59 -31.57 4.58
C ASN A 4 47.79 -30.30 3.76
N HIS A 5 46.74 -29.82 3.09
CA HIS A 5 46.65 -28.43 2.67
C HIS A 5 45.45 -27.79 3.34
N GLU A 6 45.76 -26.85 4.23
CA GLU A 6 44.81 -25.90 4.80
C GLU A 6 44.03 -25.21 3.68
N LYS A 7 42.70 -25.25 3.77
CA LYS A 7 41.84 -24.28 3.08
C LYS A 7 41.06 -23.52 4.14
N GLY A 8 41.32 -22.21 4.14
CA GLY A 8 40.77 -21.25 5.07
C GLY A 8 39.25 -21.29 5.14
N LYS A 9 38.75 -21.09 6.34
CA LYS A 9 37.35 -20.75 6.61
C LYS A 9 37.05 -19.39 6.01
N THR A 10 36.36 -19.36 4.88
CA THR A 10 35.65 -18.14 4.46
C THR A 10 34.36 -18.08 5.27
N VAL A 11 34.40 -17.32 6.36
CA VAL A 11 33.21 -16.84 7.05
C VAL A 11 32.50 -15.91 6.06
N VAL A 12 31.44 -16.39 5.43
CA VAL A 12 30.54 -15.53 4.66
C VAL A 12 29.82 -14.63 5.67
N LEU A 13 30.25 -13.38 5.75
CA LEU A 13 29.51 -12.34 6.45
C LEU A 13 28.14 -12.21 5.76
N LEU A 14 27.12 -12.78 6.39
CA LEU A 14 25.72 -12.44 6.13
C LEU A 14 25.58 -10.92 6.34
N SER A 15 25.39 -10.21 5.22
CA SER A 15 25.32 -8.76 5.21
C SER A 15 24.21 -8.27 6.15
N LYS A 16 24.53 -7.24 6.92
CA LYS A 16 23.70 -6.60 7.95
C LYS A 16 22.33 -6.08 7.46
N ASN A 17 22.02 -6.20 6.16
CA ASN A 17 20.84 -5.61 5.53
C ASN A 17 19.57 -6.47 5.68
N ILE A 18 19.68 -7.78 5.85
CA ILE A 18 18.50 -8.67 5.99
C ILE A 18 17.85 -8.52 7.38
N VAL A 19 18.65 -8.24 8.42
CA VAL A 19 18.15 -8.02 9.77
C VAL A 19 17.40 -6.69 9.88
N VAL A 20 17.78 -5.68 9.10
CA VAL A 20 17.10 -4.37 9.09
C VAL A 20 15.72 -4.47 8.43
N LEU A 21 15.57 -5.27 7.37
CA LEU A 21 14.28 -5.45 6.70
C LEU A 21 13.26 -6.18 7.58
N LEU A 22 13.70 -7.16 8.38
CA LEU A 22 12.82 -7.85 9.35
C LEU A 22 12.46 -6.97 10.56
N PHE A 23 13.35 -6.06 10.99
CA PHE A 23 13.04 -5.12 12.07
C PHE A 23 12.06 -4.01 11.65
N LEU A 24 12.09 -3.57 10.38
CA LEU A 24 11.13 -2.57 9.90
C LEU A 24 9.68 -3.12 9.82
N VAL A 25 9.50 -4.39 9.46
CA VAL A 25 8.16 -5.00 9.38
C VAL A 25 7.57 -5.25 10.79
N MET A 26 8.41 -5.49 11.81
CA MET A 26 7.93 -5.66 13.19
C MET A 26 7.56 -4.34 13.90
N LEU A 27 8.20 -3.22 13.57
CA LEU A 27 7.90 -1.93 14.20
C LEU A 27 6.56 -1.33 13.75
N CYS A 28 6.06 -1.71 12.56
CA CYS A 28 4.72 -1.30 12.11
C CYS A 28 3.57 -2.11 12.75
N ALA A 29 3.86 -3.23 13.42
CA ALA A 29 2.83 -4.10 14.01
C ALA A 29 2.56 -3.87 15.51
N CYS A 30 3.35 -3.01 16.18
CA CYS A 30 3.19 -2.68 17.59
C CYS A 30 2.75 -1.22 17.78
N GLY A 31 1.60 -0.85 17.22
CA GLY A 31 1.01 0.49 17.37
C GLY A 31 -0.44 0.51 17.87
N ASN A 32 -1.10 -0.65 18.04
CA ASN A 32 -2.51 -0.70 18.44
C ASN A 32 -2.76 -1.81 19.47
N THR A 33 -2.47 -1.53 20.74
CA THR A 33 -3.11 -2.21 21.86
C THR A 33 -3.01 -1.36 23.12
N CYS A 34 -3.78 -0.28 23.19
CA CYS A 34 -4.06 0.36 24.48
C CYS A 34 -5.31 -0.29 25.07
N LYS A 35 -5.08 -1.24 25.99
CA LYS A 35 -6.11 -1.72 26.93
C LYS A 35 -6.32 -0.66 28.00
N ASN A 36 -7.57 -0.33 28.25
CA ASN A 36 -8.04 0.44 29.41
C ASN A 36 -7.63 -0.24 30.72
N THR A 37 -6.95 0.49 31.60
CA THR A 37 -7.02 0.29 33.05
C THR A 37 -6.88 1.64 33.75
N ASN A 38 -7.90 2.00 34.55
CA ASN A 38 -7.92 3.15 35.43
C ASN A 38 -6.80 3.08 36.48
N GLY A 39 -6.15 4.22 36.76
CA GLY A 39 -5.22 4.40 37.87
C GLY A 39 -4.69 5.84 37.88
N GLU A 40 -4.79 6.48 39.04
CA GLU A 40 -4.74 7.93 39.28
C GLU A 40 -3.37 8.60 39.10
N GLY A 41 -3.39 9.88 38.72
CA GLY A 41 -2.44 10.89 39.18
C GLY A 41 -1.10 11.04 38.45
N ALA A 42 -1.05 11.86 37.41
CA ALA A 42 0.11 12.70 37.10
C ALA A 42 -0.29 13.87 36.18
N THR A 43 0.03 15.08 36.63
CA THR A 43 -0.19 16.36 35.97
C THR A 43 0.71 16.55 34.74
N GLN A 44 0.06 16.98 33.65
CA GLN A 44 0.54 17.81 32.53
C GLN A 44 1.91 17.55 31.89
N THR A 45 1.87 17.21 30.60
CA THR A 45 2.42 18.09 29.55
C THR A 45 1.52 18.00 28.31
N ASP A 46 0.93 19.13 27.92
CA ASP A 46 0.17 19.28 26.69
C ASP A 46 1.07 18.98 25.49
N SER A 47 0.78 17.88 24.78
CA SER A 47 1.15 17.73 23.38
C SER A 47 -0.10 18.01 22.56
N THR A 48 -0.20 19.23 22.04
CA THR A 48 -1.31 19.66 21.18
C THR A 48 -1.21 18.95 19.84
N THR A 49 -1.52 17.65 19.81
CA THR A 49 -1.93 16.98 18.58
C THR A 49 -3.29 17.56 18.27
N SER A 50 -3.35 18.59 17.40
CA SER A 50 -4.61 19.24 17.07
C SER A 50 -5.54 18.20 16.45
N ALA A 51 -6.48 17.68 17.24
CA ALA A 51 -7.50 16.77 16.76
C ALA A 51 -8.19 17.42 15.55
N LEU A 52 -8.35 16.67 14.47
CA LEU A 52 -9.07 17.17 13.30
C LEU A 52 -10.45 17.66 13.74
N PRO A 53 -10.89 18.85 13.34
CA PRO A 53 -12.19 19.38 13.77
C PRO A 53 -13.31 18.61 13.05
N LEU A 54 -13.69 17.43 13.56
CA LEU A 54 -14.68 16.55 12.92
C LEU A 54 -15.99 17.27 12.63
N ASP A 55 -16.44 18.17 13.51
CA ASP A 55 -17.65 18.97 13.27
C ASP A 55 -17.54 19.86 12.04
N LEU A 56 -16.37 20.48 11.80
CA LEU A 56 -16.10 21.26 10.59
C LEU A 56 -16.12 20.36 9.36
N LEU A 57 -15.55 19.16 9.44
CA LEU A 57 -15.52 18.21 8.34
C LEU A 57 -16.94 17.75 7.96
N TYR A 58 -17.79 17.47 8.95
CA TYR A 58 -19.18 17.10 8.72
C TYR A 58 -19.99 18.26 8.14
N GLN A 59 -19.78 19.49 8.62
CA GLN A 59 -20.39 20.69 8.04
C GLN A 59 -19.91 20.92 6.60
N ALA A 60 -18.66 20.58 6.29
CA ALA A 60 -18.09 20.66 4.95
C ALA A 60 -18.54 19.50 4.03
N GLY A 61 -19.39 18.58 4.51
CA GLY A 61 -19.98 17.52 3.70
C GLY A 61 -19.27 16.17 3.77
N LEU A 62 -18.36 15.95 4.72
CA LEU A 62 -17.83 14.61 4.99
C LEU A 62 -18.94 13.71 5.56
N PRO A 63 -19.19 12.51 5.01
CA PRO A 63 -20.12 11.57 5.61
C PRO A 63 -19.69 11.18 7.03
N ARG A 64 -20.66 11.02 7.94
CA ARG A 64 -20.39 10.58 9.33
C ARG A 64 -19.81 9.16 9.43
N THR A 65 -19.97 8.37 8.37
CA THR A 65 -19.45 7.01 8.23
C THR A 65 -18.05 6.97 7.63
N ALA A 66 -17.51 8.11 7.19
CA ALA A 66 -16.18 8.19 6.63
C ALA A 66 -15.12 7.93 7.72
N LYS A 67 -14.08 7.19 7.36
CA LYS A 67 -12.95 6.87 8.24
C LYS A 67 -11.68 7.53 7.72
N LEU A 68 -10.86 8.05 8.62
CA LEU A 68 -9.52 8.52 8.28
C LEU A 68 -8.69 7.32 7.80
N ALA A 69 -8.13 7.43 6.60
CA ALA A 69 -7.28 6.40 6.01
C ALA A 69 -5.81 6.74 6.18
N ASP A 70 -5.44 8.01 5.97
CA ASP A 70 -4.08 8.49 6.16
C ASP A 70 -4.06 10.01 6.38
N SER A 71 -2.99 10.52 6.98
CA SER A 71 -2.80 11.95 7.21
C SER A 71 -1.34 12.34 7.36
N ASN A 72 -1.01 13.54 6.90
CA ASN A 72 0.22 14.25 7.24
C ASN A 72 -0.12 15.71 7.62
N ASP A 73 0.91 16.53 7.83
CA ASP A 73 0.74 17.93 8.24
C ASP A 73 -0.06 18.78 7.24
N SER A 74 -0.10 18.39 5.97
CA SER A 74 -0.76 19.15 4.91
C SER A 74 -2.11 18.59 4.48
N LEU A 75 -2.28 17.27 4.47
CA LEU A 75 -3.46 16.59 3.94
C LEU A 75 -3.98 15.51 4.89
N SER A 76 -5.29 15.30 4.87
CA SER A 76 -5.95 14.14 5.48
C SER A 76 -6.88 13.48 4.47
N VAL A 77 -6.84 12.16 4.39
CA VAL A 77 -7.59 11.37 3.42
C VAL A 77 -8.60 10.52 4.16
N PHE A 78 -9.84 10.53 3.68
CA PHE A 78 -10.93 9.76 4.25
C PHE A 78 -11.55 8.85 3.21
N LEU A 79 -11.93 7.65 3.65
CA LEU A 79 -12.68 6.68 2.86
C LEU A 79 -14.08 6.54 3.43
N ASN A 80 -15.09 6.63 2.58
CA ASN A 80 -16.47 6.36 2.93
C ASN A 80 -17.00 5.21 2.08
N ASN A 81 -17.38 4.10 2.69
CA ASN A 81 -18.03 3.00 2.00
C ASN A 81 -19.50 3.39 1.73
N ASP A 82 -19.82 3.68 0.48
CA ASP A 82 -21.14 4.18 0.07
C ASP A 82 -22.14 3.03 -0.09
N LYS A 83 -21.72 1.92 -0.68
CA LYS A 83 -22.52 0.70 -0.85
C LYS A 83 -21.64 -0.52 -1.06
N LYS A 84 -22.18 -1.72 -0.84
CA LYS A 84 -21.49 -2.97 -1.20
C LYS A 84 -21.30 -3.07 -2.71
N ALA A 85 -20.18 -3.64 -3.14
CA ALA A 85 -19.94 -3.99 -4.52
C ALA A 85 -20.79 -5.20 -4.94
N LYS A 86 -21.05 -5.34 -6.24
CA LYS A 86 -21.92 -6.38 -6.79
C LYS A 86 -21.36 -7.79 -6.63
N TYR A 87 -20.05 -7.95 -6.81
CA TYR A 87 -19.42 -9.25 -7.03
C TYR A 87 -18.74 -9.84 -5.79
N ASP A 88 -18.56 -9.05 -4.74
CA ASP A 88 -17.84 -9.43 -3.53
C ASP A 88 -18.49 -8.74 -2.33
N GLU A 89 -18.87 -9.53 -1.33
CA GLU A 89 -19.57 -9.07 -0.13
C GLU A 89 -18.70 -8.24 0.81
N GLU A 90 -17.38 -8.34 0.66
CA GLU A 90 -16.37 -7.61 1.43
C GLU A 90 -15.87 -6.35 0.70
N ALA A 91 -16.11 -6.25 -0.62
CA ALA A 91 -15.76 -5.08 -1.41
C ALA A 91 -16.87 -4.02 -1.34
N TYR A 92 -16.46 -2.75 -1.33
CA TYR A 92 -17.35 -1.60 -1.29
C TYR A 92 -17.05 -0.62 -2.42
N ILE A 93 -18.11 0.02 -2.91
CA ILE A 93 -17.99 1.27 -3.63
C ILE A 93 -17.70 2.35 -2.62
N THR A 94 -16.58 3.03 -2.82
CA THR A 94 -15.95 3.88 -1.80
C THR A 94 -15.73 5.26 -2.37
N SER A 95 -16.21 6.28 -1.65
CA SER A 95 -15.86 7.67 -1.90
C SER A 95 -14.58 8.04 -1.19
N VAL A 96 -13.66 8.66 -1.93
CA VAL A 96 -12.41 9.22 -1.40
C VAL A 96 -12.58 10.71 -1.19
N TYR A 97 -12.30 11.17 0.02
CA TYR A 97 -12.28 12.59 0.36
C TYR A 97 -10.88 13.00 0.76
N VAL A 98 -10.46 14.18 0.30
CA VAL A 98 -9.19 14.80 0.67
C VAL A 98 -9.50 16.13 1.35
N PHE A 99 -8.96 16.30 2.54
CA PHE A 99 -9.05 17.52 3.32
C PHE A 99 -7.68 18.20 3.36
N ASP A 100 -7.64 19.46 2.97
CA ASP A 100 -6.46 20.31 3.09
C ASP A 100 -6.42 20.91 4.50
N ASN A 101 -5.42 20.50 5.28
CA ASN A 101 -5.25 20.90 6.67
C ASN A 101 -4.90 22.39 6.82
N LYS A 102 -4.34 23.02 5.79
CA LYS A 102 -3.96 24.45 5.81
C LYS A 102 -5.14 25.32 5.39
N THR A 103 -5.78 24.99 4.27
CA THR A 103 -6.89 25.80 3.74
C THR A 103 -8.25 25.44 4.34
N LYS A 104 -8.32 24.36 5.11
CA LYS A 104 -9.54 23.81 5.73
C LYS A 104 -10.63 23.49 4.71
N LYS A 105 -10.23 23.10 3.50
CA LYS A 105 -11.14 22.74 2.41
C LYS A 105 -11.25 21.23 2.27
N LEU A 106 -12.48 20.74 2.29
CA LEU A 106 -12.81 19.36 1.96
C LEU A 106 -13.15 19.25 0.48
N LYS A 107 -12.61 18.23 -0.18
CA LYS A 107 -12.95 17.87 -1.55
C LYS A 107 -13.25 16.39 -1.64
N LYS A 108 -14.38 16.04 -2.22
CA LYS A 108 -14.61 14.67 -2.71
C LYS A 108 -13.77 14.48 -3.97
N LEU A 109 -12.79 13.59 -3.91
CA LEU A 109 -11.86 13.34 -5.01
C LEU A 109 -12.51 12.49 -6.09
N LEU A 110 -13.07 11.35 -5.68
CA LEU A 110 -13.75 10.40 -6.55
C LEU A 110 -14.72 9.52 -5.75
N THR A 111 -15.58 8.81 -6.48
CA THR A 111 -16.26 7.60 -6.02
C THR A 111 -15.83 6.49 -6.95
N THR A 112 -15.42 5.35 -6.39
CA THR A 112 -15.00 4.21 -7.20
C THR A 112 -16.15 3.64 -8.01
N THR A 113 -15.82 2.88 -9.03
CA THR A 113 -16.80 2.27 -9.93
C THR A 113 -16.92 0.77 -9.70
N GLU A 114 -18.08 0.23 -10.03
CA GLU A 114 -18.24 -1.21 -10.16
C GLU A 114 -17.57 -1.65 -11.47
N PRO A 115 -16.72 -2.69 -11.46
CA PRO A 115 -16.25 -3.26 -12.71
C PRO A 115 -17.43 -3.88 -13.45
N GLU A 116 -17.44 -3.80 -14.79
CA GLU A 116 -18.50 -4.42 -15.60
C GLU A 116 -18.46 -5.95 -15.47
N GLU A 117 -17.25 -6.51 -15.43
CA GLU A 117 -16.96 -7.93 -15.30
C GLU A 117 -16.04 -8.20 -14.10
N MET A 118 -16.16 -9.39 -13.50
CA MET A 118 -15.24 -9.86 -12.46
C MET A 118 -13.92 -10.34 -13.10
N ARG A 119 -13.17 -9.44 -13.73
CA ARG A 119 -11.88 -9.76 -14.36
C ARG A 119 -10.77 -8.86 -13.87
N TRP A 120 -9.95 -9.39 -12.96
CA TRP A 120 -8.68 -8.75 -12.65
C TRP A 120 -7.70 -8.92 -13.82
N TYR A 121 -6.89 -7.91 -14.09
CA TYR A 121 -5.82 -7.98 -15.08
C TYR A 121 -4.56 -7.28 -14.56
N LYS A 122 -3.39 -7.86 -14.87
CA LYS A 122 -2.09 -7.19 -14.75
C LYS A 122 -1.85 -6.43 -16.05
N PRO A 123 -1.55 -5.14 -16.04
CA PRO A 123 -0.92 -4.49 -17.18
C PRO A 123 0.30 -5.30 -17.66
N THR A 124 0.48 -5.38 -18.98
CA THR A 124 1.63 -6.09 -19.58
C THR A 124 2.92 -5.26 -19.56
N SER A 125 2.79 -3.96 -19.32
CA SER A 125 3.90 -3.02 -19.15
C SER A 125 4.58 -3.22 -17.79
N GLU A 126 5.90 -3.03 -17.74
CA GLU A 126 6.63 -2.90 -16.47
C GLU A 126 6.32 -1.57 -15.78
N ASP A 127 6.02 -0.53 -16.55
CA ASP A 127 5.57 0.77 -16.04
C ASP A 127 4.06 0.82 -15.83
N ALA A 128 3.62 1.79 -15.04
CA ALA A 128 2.21 2.10 -14.83
C ALA A 128 1.50 2.52 -16.12
N VAL A 129 0.23 2.13 -16.24
CA VAL A 129 -0.63 2.51 -17.37
C VAL A 129 -1.59 3.60 -16.94
N LYS A 130 -1.65 4.70 -17.69
CA LYS A 130 -2.58 5.80 -17.41
C LYS A 130 -4.03 5.33 -17.50
N CYS A 131 -4.85 5.74 -16.55
CA CYS A 131 -6.29 5.49 -16.51
C CYS A 131 -7.06 6.73 -16.01
N SER A 132 -8.38 6.72 -16.21
CA SER A 132 -9.27 7.74 -15.66
C SER A 132 -9.56 7.47 -14.18
N LEU A 133 -9.96 8.50 -13.43
CA LEU A 133 -10.52 8.30 -12.08
C LEU A 133 -11.79 7.46 -12.08
N SER A 134 -12.53 7.45 -13.19
CA SER A 134 -13.69 6.58 -13.39
C SER A 134 -13.34 5.09 -13.49
N ASP A 135 -12.08 4.77 -13.76
CA ASP A 135 -11.61 3.40 -13.96
C ASP A 135 -11.08 2.80 -12.65
N ILE A 136 -11.11 3.57 -11.56
CA ILE A 136 -10.71 3.11 -10.24
C ILE A 136 -11.87 2.30 -9.64
N HIS A 137 -11.66 0.99 -9.58
CA HIS A 137 -12.61 0.05 -9.00
C HIS A 137 -12.59 0.05 -7.47
N ALA A 138 -13.35 -0.84 -6.84
CA ALA A 138 -13.45 -0.96 -5.38
C ALA A 138 -12.08 -0.89 -4.67
N ILE A 139 -11.97 0.01 -3.71
CA ILE A 139 -10.78 0.21 -2.88
C ILE A 139 -11.11 -0.03 -1.41
N TYR A 140 -10.11 -0.46 -0.65
CA TYR A 140 -10.19 -0.58 0.81
C TYR A 140 -9.10 0.22 1.54
N LYS A 141 -8.08 0.71 0.83
CA LYS A 141 -6.94 1.42 1.40
C LYS A 141 -6.54 2.61 0.55
N ALA A 142 -6.13 3.66 1.25
CA ALA A 142 -5.56 4.87 0.68
C ALA A 142 -4.37 5.31 1.53
N SER A 143 -3.28 5.74 0.89
CA SER A 143 -2.08 6.22 1.57
C SER A 143 -1.49 7.41 0.82
N LEU A 144 -1.13 8.46 1.55
CA LEU A 144 -0.49 9.66 1.01
C LEU A 144 0.96 9.34 0.64
N PHE A 145 1.40 9.87 -0.49
CA PHE A 145 2.83 9.88 -0.79
C PHE A 145 3.56 10.80 0.20
N PRO A 146 4.74 10.40 0.72
CA PRO A 146 5.47 11.22 1.70
C PRO A 146 5.86 12.59 1.17
N PHE A 147 6.30 12.67 -0.09
CA PHE A 147 6.92 13.87 -0.67
C PHE A 147 6.24 14.37 -1.95
N ALA A 148 5.11 13.78 -2.33
CA ALA A 148 4.35 14.16 -3.52
C ALA A 148 2.88 14.39 -3.19
N GLN A 149 2.22 15.31 -3.92
CA GLN A 149 0.78 15.55 -3.81
C GLN A 149 -0.02 14.48 -4.56
N LYS A 150 0.21 13.22 -4.17
CA LYS A 150 -0.32 12.02 -4.80
C LYS A 150 -0.84 11.06 -3.74
N LEU A 151 -1.72 10.16 -4.19
CA LEU A 151 -2.36 9.16 -3.36
C LEU A 151 -2.13 7.77 -3.95
N MET A 152 -1.70 6.83 -3.12
CA MET A 152 -1.77 5.40 -3.44
C MET A 152 -3.14 4.88 -3.04
N LEU A 153 -3.87 4.28 -3.97
CA LEU A 153 -5.13 3.60 -3.72
C LEU A 153 -4.97 2.11 -3.98
N CYS A 154 -5.34 1.29 -3.02
CA CYS A 154 -5.32 -0.16 -3.16
C CYS A 154 -6.72 -0.73 -2.93
N GLY A 155 -7.12 -1.64 -3.80
CA GLY A 155 -8.15 -2.60 -3.44
C GLY A 155 -8.50 -3.59 -4.51
N CYS A 156 -9.56 -4.31 -4.24
CA CYS A 156 -9.86 -5.57 -4.86
C CYS A 156 -11.38 -5.71 -5.00
N PHE A 157 -11.80 -6.41 -6.05
CA PHE A 157 -13.19 -6.86 -6.21
C PHE A 157 -13.32 -8.38 -6.32
N ASP A 158 -12.21 -9.12 -6.36
CA ASP A 158 -12.15 -10.57 -6.59
C ASP A 158 -11.52 -11.37 -5.43
N GLN A 159 -11.37 -10.74 -4.24
CA GLN A 159 -10.71 -11.21 -3.01
C GLN A 159 -9.28 -11.74 -3.15
N ARG A 160 -8.68 -11.74 -4.36
CA ARG A 160 -7.40 -12.41 -4.62
C ARG A 160 -6.33 -11.44 -5.10
N ASN A 161 -6.70 -10.53 -5.97
CA ASN A 161 -5.77 -9.64 -6.64
C ASN A 161 -6.12 -8.19 -6.36
N VAL A 162 -5.12 -7.43 -5.97
CA VAL A 162 -5.25 -6.01 -5.68
C VAL A 162 -4.89 -5.21 -6.93
N PHE A 163 -5.76 -4.27 -7.28
CA PHE A 163 -5.38 -3.15 -8.14
C PHE A 163 -4.77 -2.05 -7.29
N SER A 164 -3.67 -1.48 -7.77
CA SER A 164 -2.97 -0.40 -7.11
C SER A 164 -2.88 0.79 -8.04
N TYR A 165 -3.37 1.94 -7.60
CA TYR A 165 -3.44 3.15 -8.41
C TYR A 165 -2.64 4.28 -7.77
N ILE A 166 -1.88 5.00 -8.57
CA ILE A 166 -1.33 6.29 -8.22
C ILE A 166 -2.29 7.35 -8.73
N VAL A 167 -2.81 8.21 -7.84
CA VAL A 167 -3.71 9.31 -8.18
C VAL A 167 -3.02 10.64 -7.95
N ASP A 168 -2.98 11.47 -8.99
CA ASP A 168 -2.49 12.84 -8.91
C ASP A 168 -3.59 13.79 -8.42
N LEU A 169 -3.34 14.48 -7.31
CA LEU A 169 -4.33 15.36 -6.69
C LEU A 169 -4.49 16.70 -7.43
N ASN A 170 -3.47 17.13 -8.17
CA ASN A 170 -3.45 18.36 -8.96
C ASN A 170 -4.09 18.14 -10.32
N ASP A 171 -3.64 17.11 -11.04
CA ASP A 171 -4.01 16.86 -12.43
C ASP A 171 -5.27 15.99 -12.56
N LYS A 172 -5.77 15.44 -11.45
CA LYS A 172 -6.94 14.54 -11.40
C LYS A 172 -6.80 13.35 -12.37
N SER A 173 -5.58 12.88 -12.57
CA SER A 173 -5.27 11.69 -13.36
C SER A 173 -4.94 10.52 -12.45
N ALA A 174 -5.11 9.30 -12.96
CA ALA A 174 -4.67 8.09 -12.29
C ALA A 174 -3.78 7.25 -13.19
N MET A 175 -3.01 6.37 -12.56
CA MET A 175 -2.19 5.36 -13.22
C MET A 175 -2.36 4.05 -12.47
N LEU A 176 -2.59 2.98 -13.20
CA LEU A 176 -2.67 1.61 -12.68
C LEU A 176 -1.28 0.98 -12.70
N LEU A 177 -0.83 0.50 -11.54
CA LEU A 177 0.44 -0.21 -11.40
C LEU A 177 0.32 -1.69 -11.82
N PRO A 178 1.38 -2.27 -12.42
CA PRO A 178 1.41 -3.67 -12.83
C PRO A 178 1.68 -4.61 -11.65
N THR A 179 0.86 -4.53 -10.60
CA THR A 179 1.02 -5.26 -9.34
C THR A 179 -0.27 -5.97 -8.97
N ASN A 180 -0.18 -7.08 -8.25
CA ASN A 180 -1.35 -7.91 -7.91
C ASN A 180 -1.60 -8.08 -6.41
N GLN A 181 -0.84 -7.36 -5.58
CA GLN A 181 -1.00 -7.29 -4.13
C GLN A 181 -0.86 -5.83 -3.67
N ASP A 182 -0.85 -5.62 -2.36
CA ASP A 182 -0.92 -4.30 -1.73
C ASP A 182 0.41 -3.53 -1.77
N ASN A 183 0.32 -2.22 -1.55
CA ASN A 183 1.45 -1.37 -1.18
C ASN A 183 1.88 -1.67 0.26
N VAL A 184 3.13 -2.06 0.48
CA VAL A 184 3.65 -2.40 1.81
C VAL A 184 4.34 -1.22 2.51
N GLY A 185 4.56 -0.11 1.81
CA GLY A 185 5.14 1.09 2.38
C GLY A 185 5.80 1.97 1.33
N PHE A 186 6.55 2.97 1.80
CA PHE A 186 7.31 3.86 0.93
C PHE A 186 8.80 3.78 1.30
N THR A 187 9.69 4.00 0.33
CA THR A 187 11.10 4.22 0.64
C THR A 187 11.24 5.48 1.49
N LEU A 188 12.21 5.47 2.43
CA LEU A 188 12.35 6.57 3.39
C LEU A 188 12.92 7.84 2.76
N GLU A 189 13.87 7.70 1.83
CA GLU A 189 14.60 8.84 1.26
C GLU A 189 13.87 9.43 0.05
N GLU A 190 13.34 8.58 -0.84
CA GLU A 190 12.69 9.03 -2.07
C GLU A 190 11.16 9.08 -1.95
N GLY A 191 10.57 8.41 -0.96
CA GLY A 191 9.11 8.33 -0.81
C GLY A 191 8.44 7.48 -1.90
N TYR A 192 9.17 6.53 -2.48
CA TYR A 192 8.70 5.68 -3.57
C TYR A 192 7.89 4.49 -3.07
N PRO A 193 6.72 4.17 -3.65
CA PRO A 193 5.91 3.03 -3.22
C PRO A 193 6.64 1.71 -3.42
N ILE A 194 6.55 0.85 -2.40
CA ILE A 194 7.04 -0.52 -2.41
C ILE A 194 5.84 -1.43 -2.54
N MET A 195 5.70 -2.03 -3.71
CA MET A 195 4.55 -2.83 -4.07
C MET A 195 4.85 -4.31 -3.90
N LEU A 196 3.93 -5.01 -3.23
CA LEU A 196 3.95 -6.46 -3.18
C LEU A 196 3.31 -7.02 -4.45
N SER A 197 3.85 -8.13 -4.93
CA SER A 197 3.20 -8.98 -5.93
C SER A 197 3.58 -10.43 -5.69
N TYR A 198 2.82 -11.33 -6.30
CA TYR A 198 3.21 -12.72 -6.45
C TYR A 198 3.39 -13.06 -7.93
N GLU A 199 4.37 -13.92 -8.20
CA GLU A 199 4.55 -14.54 -9.52
C GLU A 199 4.47 -16.06 -9.37
N TYR A 200 4.11 -16.71 -10.47
CA TYR A 200 3.99 -18.16 -10.49
C TYR A 200 5.37 -18.79 -10.75
N ASN A 201 5.64 -19.89 -10.06
CA ASN A 201 6.85 -20.65 -10.32
C ASN A 201 6.76 -21.23 -11.73
N ASN A 202 7.79 -20.97 -12.54
CA ASN A 202 7.95 -21.59 -13.86
C ASN A 202 8.79 -22.87 -13.79
N ALA A 203 9.09 -23.35 -12.57
CA ALA A 203 9.85 -24.56 -12.36
C ALA A 203 9.07 -25.79 -12.83
N VAL A 204 9.78 -26.77 -13.36
CA VAL A 204 9.26 -28.10 -13.70
C VAL A 204 9.98 -29.15 -12.85
N ASP A 205 9.30 -30.24 -12.52
CA ASP A 205 9.91 -31.35 -11.82
C ASP A 205 10.79 -32.20 -12.76
N LYS A 206 11.36 -33.27 -12.22
CA LYS A 206 12.23 -34.19 -12.97
C LYS A 206 11.53 -34.88 -14.14
N ASP A 207 10.19 -34.93 -14.12
CA ASP A 207 9.35 -35.58 -15.13
C ASP A 207 8.81 -34.54 -16.14
N GLY A 208 9.14 -33.25 -15.95
CA GLY A 208 8.76 -32.14 -16.82
C GLY A 208 7.42 -31.51 -16.45
N ASP A 209 6.81 -31.91 -15.33
CA ASP A 209 5.53 -31.39 -14.88
C ASP A 209 5.71 -30.05 -14.13
N PRO A 210 4.85 -29.04 -14.35
CA PRO A 210 4.94 -27.76 -13.66
C PRO A 210 4.89 -27.94 -12.14
N VAL A 211 5.92 -27.47 -11.45
CA VAL A 211 5.92 -27.36 -10.00
C VAL A 211 5.08 -26.15 -9.64
N GLY A 212 3.83 -26.41 -9.28
CA GLY A 212 2.91 -25.39 -8.78
C GLY A 212 3.52 -24.61 -7.62
N GLY A 213 3.30 -23.30 -7.59
CA GLY A 213 3.81 -22.43 -6.54
C GLY A 213 3.69 -20.97 -6.90
N ARG A 214 3.80 -20.13 -5.88
CA ARG A 214 3.93 -18.69 -6.01
C ARG A 214 5.08 -18.23 -5.15
N HIS A 215 5.86 -17.28 -5.65
CA HIS A 215 6.86 -16.58 -4.86
C HIS A 215 6.53 -15.08 -4.82
N THR A 216 7.11 -14.41 -3.83
CA THR A 216 6.86 -12.99 -3.59
C THR A 216 7.85 -12.14 -4.38
N VAL A 217 7.34 -11.12 -5.05
CA VAL A 217 8.15 -10.09 -5.71
C VAL A 217 7.82 -8.74 -5.09
N LEU A 218 8.85 -8.01 -4.67
CA LEU A 218 8.73 -6.62 -4.25
C LEU A 218 9.17 -5.72 -5.41
N SER A 219 8.34 -4.77 -5.80
CA SER A 219 8.66 -3.82 -6.87
C SER A 219 8.59 -2.39 -6.37
N VAL A 220 9.54 -1.55 -6.76
CA VAL A 220 9.59 -0.13 -6.43
C VAL A 220 9.29 0.66 -7.70
N PHE A 221 8.39 1.64 -7.57
CA PHE A 221 8.04 2.58 -8.63
C PHE A 221 8.31 3.99 -8.17
N ASP A 222 8.63 4.91 -9.07
CA ASP A 222 8.64 6.32 -8.76
C ASP A 222 7.20 6.87 -8.58
N GLU A 223 7.08 8.14 -8.18
CA GLU A 223 5.78 8.79 -8.00
C GLU A 223 4.98 8.97 -9.30
N ASN A 224 5.62 8.82 -10.46
CA ASN A 224 5.00 8.86 -11.78
C ASN A 224 4.66 7.47 -12.33
N GLY A 225 4.87 6.42 -11.53
CA GLY A 225 4.58 5.03 -11.92
C GLY A 225 5.65 4.42 -12.83
N GLY A 226 6.82 5.04 -12.97
CA GLY A 226 7.97 4.45 -13.64
C GLY A 226 8.58 3.35 -12.80
N PHE A 227 8.86 2.19 -13.40
CA PHE A 227 9.51 1.08 -12.72
C PHE A 227 10.97 1.43 -12.38
N ILE A 228 11.36 1.22 -11.13
CA ILE A 228 12.73 1.47 -10.67
C ILE A 228 13.49 0.16 -10.50
N LYS A 229 12.93 -0.77 -9.71
CA LYS A 229 13.60 -2.03 -9.38
C LYS A 229 12.64 -3.04 -8.79
N SER A 230 12.94 -4.33 -8.97
CA SER A 230 12.30 -5.42 -8.26
C SER A 230 13.29 -6.29 -7.47
N LEU A 231 12.76 -6.98 -6.47
CA LEU A 231 13.41 -8.02 -5.70
C LEU A 231 12.51 -9.24 -5.67
N ASP A 232 12.97 -10.30 -6.28
CA ASP A 232 12.37 -11.62 -6.20
C ASP A 232 12.84 -12.33 -4.92
N LEU A 233 11.89 -12.81 -4.11
CA LEU A 233 12.13 -13.53 -2.87
C LEU A 233 12.10 -15.06 -3.04
N GLU A 234 12.03 -15.58 -4.27
CA GLU A 234 12.22 -17.00 -4.53
C GLU A 234 13.57 -17.45 -3.96
N SER A 235 13.55 -18.51 -3.15
CA SER A 235 14.78 -19.12 -2.69
C SER A 235 15.46 -19.82 -3.86
N LYS A 236 16.63 -19.32 -4.27
CA LYS A 236 17.52 -20.07 -5.15
C LYS A 236 17.85 -21.39 -4.45
N LYS A 237 17.25 -22.48 -4.91
CA LYS A 237 17.57 -23.84 -4.47
C LYS A 237 18.95 -24.26 -4.97
#